data_AF-A0A0P0N591-F1
#
_entry.id   AF-A0A0P0N591-F1
#
_cell.length_a   1.000
_cell.length_b   1.000
_cell.length_c   1.000
_cell.angle_alpha   90.00
_cell.angle_beta   90.00
_cell.angle_gamma   90.00
#
_symmetry.space_group_name_H-M   'P 1'
#
loop_
_entity.id
_entity.type
_entity.pdbx_description
1 polymer ?
#
loop_
_entity_poly.entity_id
_entity_poly.type
_entity_poly.pdbx_seq_one_letter_code
_entity_poly.pdbx_strand_id
1 'polypeptide(L)'
;METSIFYSIALAAIASAGLYMLTRYSNFLRVLVGLELVSASAAASLAMWGGSLGFYLFILVLDTGIMALAAALALRASRLHGARSVDELDELRG
;
A
#
# COMPACT_ATOMS: atom_id res chain seq x y z
N MET A 1 22.45 -12.35 13.06
CA MET A 1 21.29 -12.44 13.98
C MET A 1 20.84 -11.06 14.45
N GLU A 2 21.74 -10.17 14.87
CA GLU A 2 21.37 -8.78 15.23
C GLU A 2 20.82 -7.98 14.04
N THR A 3 21.42 -8.14 12.86
CA THR A 3 20.97 -7.47 11.62
C THR A 3 19.56 -7.88 11.19
N SER A 4 19.22 -9.17 11.27
CA SER A 4 17.88 -9.68 10.90
C SER A 4 16.78 -9.15 11.82
N ILE A 5 17.09 -8.97 13.11
CA ILE A 5 16.15 -8.38 14.08
C ILE A 5 15.93 -6.90 13.75
N PHE A 6 17.00 -6.14 13.49
CA PHE A 6 16.90 -4.72 13.13
C PHE A 6 16.03 -4.50 11.88
N TYR A 7 16.27 -5.27 10.81
CA TYR A 7 15.45 -5.17 9.60
C TYR A 7 13.99 -5.55 9.84
N SER A 8 13.72 -6.58 10.66
CA SER A 8 12.34 -6.96 11.01
C SER A 8 11.60 -5.84 11.74
N ILE A 9 12.27 -5.15 12.67
CA ILE A 9 11.72 -3.99 13.38
C ILE A 9 11.46 -2.83 12.40
N ALA A 10 12.39 -2.55 11.50
CA ALA A 10 12.24 -1.49 10.50
C ALA A 10 11.03 -1.76 9.58
N LEU A 11 10.88 -3.01 9.10
CA LEU A 11 9.75 -3.40 8.27
C LEU A 11 8.41 -3.32 9.02
N ALA A 12 8.38 -3.73 10.29
CA ALA A 12 7.20 -3.59 11.13
C ALA A 12 6.82 -2.12 11.37
N ALA A 13 7.80 -1.23 11.52
CA ALA A 13 7.57 0.21 11.65
C ALA A 13 7.00 0.82 10.36
N ILE A 14 7.54 0.43 9.19
CA ILE A 14 7.04 0.86 7.88
C ILE A 14 5.60 0.37 7.66
N ALA A 15 5.33 -0.91 7.93
CA ALA A 15 3.98 -1.46 7.85
C ALA A 15 2.99 -0.70 8.76
N SER A 16 3.41 -0.41 9.99
CA SER A 16 2.61 0.33 10.97
C SER A 16 2.34 1.77 10.51
N ALA A 17 3.31 2.44 9.92
CA ALA A 17 3.13 3.77 9.33
C ALA A 17 2.13 3.73 8.17
N GLY A 18 2.21 2.71 7.30
CA GLY A 18 1.24 2.49 6.24
C GLY A 18 -0.19 2.28 6.76
N LEU A 19 -0.37 1.39 7.74
CA LEU A 19 -1.66 1.15 8.41
C LEU A 19 -2.20 2.41 9.09
N TYR A 20 -1.33 3.19 9.72
CA TYR A 20 -1.71 4.48 10.29
C TYR A 20 -2.23 5.44 9.21
N MET A 21 -1.57 5.52 8.04
CA MET A 21 -2.05 6.34 6.94
C MET A 21 -3.43 5.90 6.43
N LEU A 22 -3.65 4.58 6.30
CA LEU A 22 -4.93 4.01 5.84
C LEU A 22 -6.10 4.27 6.81
N THR A 23 -5.81 4.31 8.11
CA THR A 23 -6.83 4.52 9.14
C THR A 23 -7.07 5.99 9.46
N ARG A 24 -6.07 6.86 9.21
CA ARG A 24 -6.14 8.28 9.57
C ARG A 24 -6.51 9.20 8.41
N TYR A 25 -6.22 8.81 7.18
CA TYR A 25 -6.43 9.65 6.00
C TYR A 25 -7.38 8.98 5.03
N SER A 26 -8.36 9.74 4.56
CA SER A 26 -9.29 9.32 3.51
C SER A 26 -8.91 9.83 2.12
N ASN A 27 -7.98 10.80 2.03
CA ASN A 27 -7.50 11.31 0.74
C ASN A 27 -6.84 10.20 -0.09
N PHE A 28 -7.24 10.08 -1.37
CA PHE A 28 -6.79 8.97 -2.22
C PHE A 28 -5.27 8.83 -2.31
N LEU A 29 -4.52 9.92 -2.45
CA LEU A 29 -3.06 9.84 -2.55
C LEU A 29 -2.43 9.29 -1.28
N ARG A 30 -2.94 9.71 -0.10
CA ARG A 30 -2.44 9.22 1.18
C ARG A 30 -2.82 7.76 1.40
N VAL A 31 -4.00 7.36 0.98
CA VAL A 31 -4.43 5.95 1.02
C VAL A 31 -3.55 5.09 0.12
N LEU A 32 -3.27 5.53 -1.11
CA LEU A 32 -2.38 4.82 -2.05
C LEU A 32 -0.96 4.68 -1.49
N VAL A 33 -0.40 5.74 -0.90
CA VAL A 33 0.90 5.68 -0.23
C VAL A 33 0.86 4.72 0.96
N GLY A 34 -0.22 4.74 1.75
CA GLY A 34 -0.39 3.80 2.86
C GLY A 34 -0.41 2.33 2.40
N LEU A 35 -1.11 2.03 1.31
CA LEU A 35 -1.15 0.69 0.70
C LEU A 35 0.24 0.25 0.24
N GLU A 36 0.96 1.11 -0.47
CA GLU A 36 2.31 0.83 -0.98
C GLU A 36 3.30 0.56 0.17
N LEU A 37 3.24 1.31 1.27
CA LEU A 37 4.12 1.05 2.42
C LEU A 37 3.84 -0.32 3.04
N VAL A 38 2.57 -0.71 3.16
CA VAL A 38 2.20 -2.02 3.67
C VAL A 38 2.67 -3.12 2.72
N SER A 39 2.39 -3.02 1.43
CA SER A 39 2.77 -4.03 0.45
C SER A 39 4.29 -4.17 0.30
N ALA A 40 5.01 -3.05 0.21
CA ALA A 40 6.48 -3.04 0.12
C ALA A 40 7.12 -3.67 1.37
N SER A 41 6.59 -3.40 2.57
CA SER A 41 7.08 -4.01 3.80
C SER A 41 6.85 -5.53 3.84
N ALA A 42 5.72 -6.00 3.31
CA ALA A 42 5.42 -7.42 3.20
C ALA A 42 6.32 -8.11 2.17
N ALA A 43 6.52 -7.51 1.00
CA ALA A 43 7.40 -8.03 -0.05
C ALA A 43 8.85 -8.11 0.43
N ALA A 44 9.34 -7.07 1.11
CA ALA A 44 10.68 -7.05 1.69
C ALA A 44 10.83 -8.11 2.81
N SER A 45 9.81 -8.29 3.65
CA SER A 45 9.80 -9.37 4.65
C SER A 45 9.92 -10.73 3.98
N LEU A 46 9.19 -10.94 2.88
CA LEU A 46 9.21 -12.20 2.17
C LEU A 46 10.57 -12.51 1.51
N ALA A 47 11.23 -11.48 0.98
CA ALA A 47 12.61 -11.60 0.48
C ALA A 47 13.60 -11.96 1.59
N MET A 48 13.42 -11.43 2.81
CA MET A 48 14.29 -11.70 3.95
C MET A 48 14.16 -13.12 4.51
N TRP A 49 12.95 -13.66 4.57
CA TRP A 49 12.67 -14.95 5.20
C TRP A 49 12.75 -16.14 4.23
N GLY A 50 13.41 -15.97 3.08
CA GLY A 50 13.74 -17.07 2.17
C GLY A 50 12.70 -17.35 1.08
N GLY A 51 11.88 -16.37 0.72
CA GLY A 51 11.10 -16.45 -0.51
C GLY A 51 11.99 -16.67 -1.74
N SER A 52 11.54 -17.46 -2.71
CA SER A 52 12.28 -17.62 -3.96
C SER A 52 12.30 -16.29 -4.73
N LEU A 53 13.41 -15.99 -5.42
CA LEU A 53 13.53 -14.77 -6.21
C LEU A 53 12.39 -14.64 -7.24
N GLY A 54 12.01 -15.76 -7.88
CA GLY A 54 10.89 -15.78 -8.82
C GLY A 54 9.55 -15.43 -8.18
N PHE A 55 9.28 -15.91 -6.97
CA PHE A 55 8.07 -15.57 -6.24
C PHE A 55 8.07 -14.11 -5.76
N TYR A 56 9.22 -13.58 -5.32
CA TYR A 56 9.37 -12.16 -5.00
C TYR A 56 9.07 -11.26 -6.21
N LEU A 57 9.64 -11.57 -7.38
CA LEU A 57 9.39 -10.82 -8.61
C LEU A 57 7.92 -10.89 -9.05
N PHE A 58 7.29 -12.06 -8.90
CA PHE A 58 5.86 -12.22 -9.19
C PHE A 58 5.00 -11.31 -8.29
N ILE A 59 5.26 -11.28 -6.99
CA ILE A 59 4.56 -10.41 -6.04
C ILE A 59 4.78 -8.94 -6.40
N LEU A 60 6.00 -8.54 -6.76
CA LEU A 60 6.31 -7.15 -7.10
C LEU A 60 5.56 -6.68 -8.37
N VAL A 61 5.46 -7.54 -9.38
CA VAL A 61 4.66 -7.26 -10.60
C VAL A 61 3.17 -7.16 -10.27
N LEU A 62 2.66 -8.09 -9.44
CA LEU A 62 1.27 -8.09 -9.00
C LEU A 62 0.94 -6.79 -8.24
N ASP A 63 1.79 -6.40 -7.30
CA ASP A 63 1.64 -5.21 -6.47
C ASP A 63 1.62 -3.93 -7.33
N THR A 64 2.57 -3.82 -8.26
CA THR A 64 2.62 -2.72 -9.23
C THR A 64 1.32 -2.63 -10.05
N GLY A 65 0.78 -3.78 -10.48
CA GLY A 65 -0.48 -3.84 -11.22
C GLY A 65 -1.69 -3.40 -10.39
N ILE A 66 -1.78 -3.85 -9.14
CA ILE A 66 -2.84 -3.47 -8.20
C ILE A 66 -2.78 -1.97 -7.93
N MET A 67 -1.59 -1.42 -7.69
CA MET A 67 -1.40 0.00 -7.42
C MET A 67 -1.69 0.90 -8.63
N ALA A 68 -1.32 0.46 -9.83
CA ALA A 68 -1.69 1.16 -11.06
C ALA A 68 -3.22 1.19 -11.25
N LEU A 69 -3.90 0.06 -10.99
CA LEU A 69 -5.36 -0.01 -11.05
C LEU A 69 -6.01 0.89 -9.99
N ALA A 70 -5.54 0.85 -8.75
CA ALA A 70 -6.05 1.67 -7.66
C ALA A 70 -5.89 3.17 -7.96
N ALA A 71 -4.74 3.58 -8.48
CA ALA A 71 -4.50 4.95 -8.92
C ALA A 71 -5.42 5.36 -10.08
N ALA A 72 -5.61 4.49 -11.08
CA ALA A 72 -6.52 4.74 -12.18
C ALA A 72 -7.98 4.91 -11.70
N LEU A 73 -8.42 4.09 -10.74
CA LEU A 73 -9.73 4.21 -10.13
C LEU A 73 -9.89 5.50 -9.33
N ALA A 74 -8.89 5.88 -8.53
CA ALA A 74 -8.88 7.15 -7.80
C ALA A 74 -8.94 8.37 -8.75
N LEU A 75 -8.18 8.35 -9.84
CA LEU A 75 -8.23 9.39 -10.87
C LEU A 75 -9.60 9.45 -11.55
N ARG A 76 -10.18 8.29 -11.87
CA ARG A 76 -11.51 8.20 -12.47
C ARG A 76 -12.59 8.73 -11.53
N ALA A 77 -12.54 8.36 -10.25
CA ALA A 77 -13.42 8.88 -9.21
C ALA A 77 -13.33 10.41 -9.12
N SER A 78 -12.11 10.95 -9.13
CA SER A 78 -11.90 12.39 -9.08
C SER A 78 -12.42 13.14 -10.30
N ARG A 79 -12.30 12.55 -11.49
CA ARG A 79 -12.81 13.15 -12.73
C ARG A 79 -14.33 13.10 -12.86
N LEU A 80 -14.96 11.97 -12.48
CA LEU A 80 -16.40 11.78 -12.68
C LEU A 80 -17.23 12.39 -11.56
N HIS A 81 -16.73 12.35 -10.33
CA HIS A 81 -17.50 12.71 -9.15
C HIS A 81 -16.93 13.93 -8.41
N GLY A 82 -15.79 14.47 -8.84
CA GLY A 82 -15.10 15.54 -8.12
C GLY A 82 -14.45 15.08 -6.81
N ALA A 83 -14.63 13.81 -6.43
CA ALA A 83 -14.16 13.25 -5.18
C ALA A 83 -12.63 13.20 -5.11
N ARG A 84 -12.06 13.53 -3.95
CA ARG A 84 -10.62 13.48 -3.67
C ARG A 84 -10.31 12.58 -2.48
N SER A 85 -11.34 12.09 -1.80
CA SER A 85 -11.25 11.21 -0.65
C SER A 85 -12.26 10.08 -0.75
N VAL A 86 -12.00 9.02 0.02
CA VAL A 86 -12.93 7.89 0.19
C VAL A 86 -14.23 8.37 0.84
N ASP A 87 -14.15 9.24 1.84
CA ASP A 87 -15.32 9.79 2.54
C ASP A 87 -16.25 10.54 1.58
N GLU A 88 -15.71 11.34 0.66
CA GLU A 88 -16.49 12.04 -0.36
C GLU A 88 -17.20 11.08 -1.32
N LEU A 89 -16.64 9.89 -1.57
CA LEU A 89 -17.32 8.86 -2.37
C LEU A 89 -18.45 8.19 -1.60
N ASP A 90 -18.33 8.02 -0.28
CA ASP A 90 -19.37 7.45 0.56
C ASP A 90 -20.53 8.43 0.74
N GLU A 91 -20.26 9.73 0.88
CA GLU A 91 -21.30 10.77 0.89
C GLU A 91 -22.13 10.81 -0.40
N LEU A 92 -21.53 10.48 -1.54
CA LEU A 92 -22.24 10.37 -2.82
C LEU A 92 -23.11 9.11 -2.94
N ARG A 93 -22.90 8.13 -2.05
CA ARG A 93 -23.65 6.87 -2.00
C ARG A 93 -24.82 6.90 -1.01
N GLY A 94 -24.80 7.82 -0.04
CA GLY A 94 -25.88 8.06 0.93
C GLY A 94 -25.56 7.55 2.33
#